data_AF-A0A812PI31-F1
#
_entry.id   AF-A0A812PI31-F1
#
_cell.length_a   1.000
_cell.length_b   1.000
_cell.length_c   1.000
_cell.angle_alpha   90.00
_cell.angle_beta   90.00
_cell.angle_gamma   90.00
#
_symmetry.space_group_name_H-M   'P 1'
#
loop_
_entity.id
_entity.type
_entity.pdbx_description
1 polymer ?
#
loop_
_entity_poly.entity_id
_entity_poly.type
_entity_poly.pdbx_seq_one_letter_code
_entity_poly.pdbx_strand_id
1 'polypeptide(L)'
;METLAFGTLNSLHTLGVGVACAAFVTSELQRRFELTNVNVKAQSVRILCRSLPETCALVTTLLVALALRLFSNPDRNVSMTNPAEIQVWEQIKQEWPVLMGADTLLAVQAMLRLLVWVMVVFRTSQCTTGSALSGAPGTLFLAAAGARSLLAAQTAAYGLDGPLGGSFAVFCEVASAAWLAAMCSKIGSGSVCSGAAFAMAAWAASRHYLNLSGAEPGGDYSHDKLFILAHCLEFFGSIALLAQSVRCVAGESENQGRTLNPRRASWDGFVYLVLAIQQALPAYYFLTAFAPSQSLVGEGRPFCLLIMANLLQLAFLLCALAFYVAGLLGTSSTGDEGEGQIRAQVTRIRV
;
A
#
# COMPACT_ATOMS: atom_id res chain seq x y z
N MET A 1 19.27 12.94 -29.20
CA MET A 1 18.12 13.86 -29.02
C MET A 1 16.79 13.18 -29.38
N GLU A 2 16.73 12.33 -30.41
CA GLU A 2 15.50 11.61 -30.80
C GLU A 2 15.00 10.59 -29.76
N THR A 3 15.90 9.95 -29.00
CA THR A 3 15.53 9.00 -27.92
C THR A 3 14.80 9.65 -26.74
N LEU A 4 15.07 10.93 -26.46
CA LEU A 4 14.38 11.70 -25.42
C LEU A 4 12.94 12.06 -25.83
N ALA A 5 12.69 12.27 -27.13
CA ALA A 5 11.36 12.60 -27.64
C ALA A 5 10.41 11.39 -27.68
N PHE A 6 10.95 10.19 -27.91
CA PHE A 6 10.15 8.96 -27.91
C PHE A 6 9.74 8.54 -26.49
N GLY A 7 10.61 8.75 -25.51
CA GLY A 7 10.31 8.49 -24.10
C GLY A 7 9.20 9.37 -23.54
N THR A 8 9.20 10.67 -23.86
CA THR A 8 8.16 11.61 -23.40
C THR A 8 6.78 11.32 -24.00
N LEU A 9 6.72 10.84 -25.24
CA LEU A 9 5.46 10.45 -25.89
C LEU A 9 4.81 9.25 -25.22
N ASN A 10 5.60 8.22 -24.88
CA ASN A 10 5.10 7.02 -24.18
C ASN A 10 4.65 7.33 -22.75
N SER A 11 5.33 8.26 -22.06
CA SER A 11 4.90 8.75 -20.74
C SER A 11 3.58 9.53 -20.81
N LEU A 12 3.35 10.31 -21.86
CA LEU A 12 2.09 11.04 -22.05
C LEU A 12 0.92 10.10 -22.31
N HIS A 13 1.12 9.04 -23.10
CA HIS A 13 0.12 8.02 -23.36
C HIS A 13 -0.26 7.24 -22.09
N THR A 14 0.71 6.85 -21.27
CA THR A 14 0.43 6.15 -19.99
C THR A 14 -0.32 7.04 -18.99
N LEU A 15 0.04 8.33 -18.91
CA LEU A 15 -0.73 9.32 -18.15
C LEU A 15 -2.17 9.46 -18.68
N GLY A 16 -2.32 9.53 -20.01
CA GLY A 16 -3.63 9.60 -20.67
C GLY A 16 -4.51 8.39 -20.36
N VAL A 17 -3.95 7.18 -20.40
CA VAL A 17 -4.66 5.93 -20.04
C VAL A 17 -5.06 5.94 -18.57
N GLY A 18 -4.18 6.38 -17.67
CA GLY A 18 -4.50 6.50 -16.24
C GLY A 18 -5.66 7.46 -15.97
N VAL A 19 -5.64 8.65 -16.60
CA VAL A 19 -6.72 9.64 -16.50
C VAL A 19 -8.02 9.11 -17.10
N ALA A 20 -7.95 8.43 -18.25
CA ALA A 20 -9.11 7.82 -18.89
C ALA A 20 -9.73 6.69 -18.05
N CYS A 21 -8.91 5.82 -17.45
CA CYS A 21 -9.37 4.78 -16.52
C CYS A 21 -9.99 5.37 -15.27
N ALA A 22 -9.38 6.39 -14.66
CA ALA A 22 -9.95 7.08 -13.51
C ALA A 22 -11.28 7.75 -13.88
N ALA A 23 -11.35 8.45 -15.02
CA ALA A 23 -12.58 9.06 -15.53
C ALA A 23 -13.67 8.01 -15.77
N PHE A 24 -13.33 6.89 -16.43
CA PHE A 24 -14.24 5.78 -16.71
C PHE A 24 -14.79 5.15 -15.43
N VAL A 25 -13.91 4.84 -14.47
CA VAL A 25 -14.29 4.29 -13.16
C VAL A 25 -15.21 5.27 -12.43
N THR A 26 -14.88 6.56 -12.41
CA THR A 26 -15.76 7.58 -11.79
C THR A 26 -17.11 7.70 -12.50
N SER A 27 -17.15 7.62 -13.84
CA SER A 27 -18.39 7.71 -14.61
C SER A 27 -19.28 6.48 -14.44
N GLU A 28 -18.70 5.28 -14.41
CA GLU A 28 -19.46 4.04 -14.23
C GLU A 28 -19.91 3.84 -12.79
N LEU A 29 -19.13 4.32 -11.81
CA LEU A 29 -19.59 4.41 -10.42
C LEU A 29 -20.81 5.35 -10.32
N GLN A 30 -20.75 6.53 -10.93
CA GLN A 30 -21.89 7.44 -10.94
C GLN A 30 -23.12 6.84 -11.61
N ARG A 31 -22.92 6.15 -12.74
CA ARG A 31 -24.00 5.53 -13.52
C ARG A 31 -24.67 4.37 -12.79
N ARG A 32 -23.88 3.48 -12.17
CA ARG A 32 -24.39 2.25 -11.54
C ARG A 32 -25.05 2.49 -10.18
N PHE A 33 -24.65 3.52 -9.47
CA PHE A 33 -25.16 3.82 -8.13
C PHE A 33 -26.16 4.98 -8.12
N GLU A 34 -26.64 5.44 -9.28
CA GLU A 34 -27.62 6.52 -9.40
C GLU A 34 -27.24 7.80 -8.61
N LEU A 35 -25.93 8.10 -8.52
CA LEU A 35 -25.38 9.22 -7.73
C LEU A 35 -25.59 10.59 -8.42
N THR A 36 -26.67 10.77 -9.17
CA THR A 36 -26.93 11.96 -10.02
C THR A 36 -27.06 13.27 -9.24
N ASN A 37 -27.38 13.21 -7.95
CA ASN A 37 -27.45 14.38 -7.06
C ASN A 37 -26.17 14.70 -6.28
N VAL A 38 -25.16 13.83 -6.30
CA VAL A 38 -23.91 14.07 -5.58
C VAL A 38 -22.94 14.79 -6.50
N ASN A 39 -22.56 16.03 -6.17
CA ASN A 39 -21.50 16.75 -6.89
C ASN A 39 -20.13 16.14 -6.57
N VAL A 40 -19.85 14.97 -7.16
CA VAL A 40 -18.62 14.19 -6.98
C VAL A 40 -17.40 15.06 -7.25
N LYS A 41 -17.44 15.92 -8.27
CA LYS A 41 -16.33 16.84 -8.57
C LYS A 41 -16.03 17.76 -7.39
N ALA A 42 -17.04 18.43 -6.83
CA ALA A 42 -16.85 19.32 -5.68
C ALA A 42 -16.38 18.56 -4.43
N GLN A 43 -16.88 17.34 -4.19
CA GLN A 43 -16.44 16.51 -3.08
C GLN A 43 -15.01 15.99 -3.27
N SER A 44 -14.65 15.50 -4.46
CA SER A 44 -13.29 15.07 -4.80
C SER A 44 -12.29 16.21 -4.66
N VAL A 45 -12.62 17.41 -5.15
CA VAL A 45 -11.79 18.61 -4.96
C VAL A 45 -11.67 18.95 -3.48
N ARG A 46 -12.76 18.89 -2.71
CA ARG A 46 -12.73 19.16 -1.26
C ARG A 46 -11.87 18.13 -0.51
N ILE A 47 -11.95 16.85 -0.87
CA ILE A 47 -11.11 15.79 -0.30
C ILE A 47 -9.65 16.04 -0.67
N LEU A 48 -9.36 16.32 -1.95
CA LEU A 48 -8.01 16.62 -2.43
C LEU A 48 -7.42 17.85 -1.73
N CYS A 49 -8.20 18.92 -1.56
CA CYS A 49 -7.78 20.12 -0.84
C CYS A 49 -7.51 19.84 0.65
N ARG A 50 -8.25 18.90 1.27
CA ARG A 50 -8.03 18.50 2.66
C ARG A 50 -6.82 17.58 2.83
N SER A 51 -6.52 16.79 1.81
CA SER A 51 -5.36 15.90 1.73
C SER A 51 -4.17 16.53 0.98
N LEU A 52 -4.11 17.87 0.85
CA LEU A 52 -3.04 18.53 0.10
C LEU A 52 -1.63 18.10 0.54
N PRO A 53 -1.26 18.09 1.83
CA PRO A 53 0.11 17.70 2.21
C PRO A 53 0.39 16.24 1.85
N GLU A 54 -0.60 15.36 1.96
CA GLU A 54 -0.51 13.96 1.57
C GLU A 54 -0.35 13.78 0.07
N THR A 55 -1.15 14.50 -0.73
CA THR A 55 -1.08 14.50 -2.19
C THR A 55 0.25 15.08 -2.65
N CYS A 56 0.70 16.19 -2.08
CA CYS A 56 2.00 16.77 -2.39
C CYS A 56 3.14 15.80 -2.07
N ALA A 57 3.07 15.13 -0.92
CA ALA A 57 4.08 14.15 -0.54
C ALA A 57 4.06 12.91 -1.45
N LEU A 58 2.88 12.41 -1.83
CA LEU A 58 2.74 11.33 -2.82
C LEU A 58 3.33 11.73 -4.18
N VAL A 59 2.95 12.90 -4.70
CA VAL A 59 3.47 13.43 -5.95
C VAL A 59 4.99 13.61 -5.87
N THR A 60 5.51 14.12 -4.75
CA THR A 60 6.95 14.27 -4.53
C THR A 60 7.64 12.92 -4.53
N THR A 61 7.11 11.91 -3.84
CA THR A 61 7.66 10.53 -3.84
C THR A 61 7.69 9.94 -5.24
N LEU A 62 6.63 10.14 -6.04
CA LEU A 62 6.56 9.67 -7.43
C LEU A 62 7.51 10.43 -8.35
N LEU A 63 7.64 11.75 -8.18
CA LEU A 63 8.59 12.57 -8.92
C LEU A 63 10.03 12.21 -8.58
N VAL A 64 10.32 11.91 -7.32
CA VAL A 64 11.63 11.40 -6.90
C VAL A 64 11.89 10.07 -7.58
N ALA A 65 10.97 9.10 -7.51
CA ALA A 65 11.11 7.82 -8.20
C ALA A 65 11.32 7.98 -9.72
N LEU A 66 10.58 8.89 -10.37
CA LEU A 66 10.74 9.21 -11.79
C LEU A 66 12.09 9.88 -12.09
N ALA A 67 12.48 10.88 -11.31
CA ALA A 67 13.76 11.55 -11.47
C ALA A 67 14.91 10.53 -11.34
N LEU A 68 14.84 9.65 -10.35
CA LEU A 68 15.82 8.59 -10.15
C LEU A 68 15.83 7.60 -11.32
N ARG A 69 14.69 7.28 -11.93
CA ARG A 69 14.67 6.52 -13.18
C ARG A 69 15.36 7.24 -14.34
N LEU A 70 15.15 8.54 -14.46
CA LEU A 70 15.71 9.35 -15.55
C LEU A 70 17.21 9.62 -15.37
N PHE A 71 17.68 9.75 -14.12
CA PHE A 71 19.07 10.07 -13.79
C PHE A 71 19.93 8.85 -13.45
N SER A 72 19.32 7.73 -13.05
CA SER A 72 20.03 6.46 -12.91
C SER A 72 20.34 5.95 -14.31
N ASN A 73 21.62 6.02 -14.68
CA ASN A 73 22.11 5.47 -15.92
C ASN A 73 22.62 4.05 -15.62
N PRO A 74 21.80 2.99 -15.80
CA PRO A 74 22.17 1.63 -15.40
C PRO A 74 23.44 1.15 -16.11
N ASP A 75 23.69 1.66 -17.31
CA ASP A 75 24.85 1.32 -18.14
C ASP A 75 26.17 1.86 -17.56
N ARG A 76 26.12 2.73 -16.54
CA ARG A 76 27.31 3.36 -15.95
C ARG A 76 27.92 2.57 -14.79
N ASN A 77 27.13 1.72 -14.12
CA ASN A 77 27.55 1.04 -12.89
C ASN A 77 27.68 -0.48 -13.02
N VAL A 78 27.08 -1.10 -14.05
CA VAL A 78 27.26 -2.53 -14.31
C VAL A 78 28.13 -2.68 -15.55
N SER A 79 29.41 -3.00 -15.34
CA SER A 79 30.30 -3.41 -16.43
C SER A 79 29.90 -4.81 -16.89
N MET A 80 28.76 -4.92 -17.58
CA MET A 80 28.36 -6.17 -18.24
C MET A 80 29.30 -6.39 -19.41
N THR A 81 30.37 -7.17 -19.19
CA THR A 81 31.34 -7.53 -20.24
C THR A 81 30.80 -8.59 -21.19
N ASN A 82 29.78 -9.33 -20.77
CA ASN A 82 29.24 -10.46 -21.52
C ASN A 82 28.10 -10.01 -22.45
N PRO A 83 28.19 -10.23 -23.78
CA PRO A 83 27.15 -9.82 -24.73
C PRO A 83 25.79 -10.51 -24.49
N ALA A 84 25.78 -11.73 -23.93
CA ALA A 84 24.53 -12.43 -23.62
C ALA A 84 23.76 -11.73 -22.48
N GLU A 85 24.47 -11.25 -21.45
CA GLU A 85 23.86 -10.51 -20.33
C GLU A 85 23.30 -9.17 -20.80
N ILE A 86 24.00 -8.48 -21.71
CA ILE A 86 23.51 -7.24 -22.33
C ILE A 86 22.21 -7.50 -23.08
N GLN A 87 22.11 -8.59 -23.85
CA GLN A 87 20.90 -8.91 -24.60
C GLN A 87 19.71 -9.20 -23.68
N VAL A 88 19.92 -9.98 -22.62
CA VAL A 88 18.89 -10.25 -21.61
C VAL A 88 18.45 -8.96 -20.92
N TRP A 89 19.41 -8.09 -20.58
CA TRP A 89 19.13 -6.80 -19.95
C TRP A 89 18.30 -5.87 -20.85
N GLU A 90 18.62 -5.80 -22.14
CA GLU A 90 17.82 -5.04 -23.11
C GLU A 90 16.40 -5.61 -23.27
N GLN A 91 16.23 -6.93 -23.20
CA GLN A 91 14.90 -7.54 -23.19
C GLN A 91 14.11 -7.15 -21.92
N ILE A 92 14.74 -7.17 -20.74
CA ILE A 92 14.12 -6.73 -19.49
C ILE A 92 13.70 -5.25 -19.59
N LYS A 93 14.54 -4.37 -20.16
CA LYS A 93 14.18 -2.96 -20.40
C LYS A 93 12.93 -2.82 -21.28
N GLN A 94 12.76 -3.70 -22.28
CA GLN A 94 11.60 -3.69 -23.16
C GLN A 94 10.32 -4.17 -22.47
N GLU A 95 10.42 -5.18 -21.61
CA GLU A 95 9.29 -5.70 -20.82
C GLU A 95 8.80 -4.69 -19.76
N TRP A 96 9.71 -3.84 -19.26
CA TRP A 96 9.45 -2.89 -18.19
C TRP A 96 9.73 -1.44 -18.62
N PRO A 97 8.99 -0.84 -19.57
CA PRO A 97 9.36 0.47 -20.11
C PRO A 97 9.32 1.61 -19.07
N VAL A 98 8.45 1.51 -18.05
CA VAL A 98 8.30 2.52 -17.00
C VAL A 98 9.31 2.31 -15.85
N LEU A 99 9.87 1.12 -15.71
CA LEU A 99 10.57 0.63 -14.51
C LEU A 99 11.93 0.05 -14.93
N MET A 100 13.03 0.17 -14.18
CA MET A 100 14.29 -0.43 -14.69
C MET A 100 14.24 -1.95 -14.76
N GLY A 101 13.39 -2.55 -13.93
CA GLY A 101 13.17 -3.97 -13.80
C GLY A 101 12.10 -4.22 -12.73
N ALA A 102 11.78 -5.48 -12.50
CA ALA A 102 10.73 -5.87 -11.57
C ALA A 102 10.98 -5.38 -10.12
N ASP A 103 12.23 -5.41 -9.66
CA ASP A 103 12.65 -4.97 -8.33
C ASP A 103 12.37 -3.49 -8.05
N THR A 104 12.34 -2.66 -9.09
CA THR A 104 12.03 -1.24 -8.95
C THR A 104 10.58 -1.01 -8.51
N LEU A 105 9.66 -1.93 -8.80
CA LEU A 105 8.30 -1.90 -8.26
C LEU A 105 8.31 -2.01 -6.74
N LEU A 106 9.07 -2.98 -6.22
CA LEU A 106 9.14 -3.27 -4.79
C LEU A 106 9.89 -2.14 -4.06
N ALA A 107 10.89 -1.53 -4.69
CA ALA A 107 11.55 -0.34 -4.16
C ALA A 107 10.57 0.86 -4.06
N VAL A 108 9.77 1.11 -5.11
CA VAL A 108 8.73 2.14 -5.07
C VAL A 108 7.67 1.82 -4.01
N GLN A 109 7.29 0.55 -3.86
CA GLN A 109 6.39 0.11 -2.79
C GLN A 109 6.97 0.46 -1.40
N ALA A 110 8.25 0.20 -1.15
CA ALA A 110 8.90 0.54 0.12
C ALA A 110 8.88 2.06 0.39
N MET A 111 9.11 2.89 -0.63
CA MET A 111 9.02 4.35 -0.53
C MET A 111 7.61 4.82 -0.19
N LEU A 112 6.62 4.30 -0.91
CA LEU A 112 5.22 4.61 -0.66
C LEU A 112 4.85 4.17 0.76
N ARG A 113 5.28 2.98 1.19
CA ARG A 113 4.99 2.43 2.52
C ARG A 113 5.51 3.37 3.61
N LEU A 114 6.76 3.81 3.50
CA LEU A 114 7.34 4.81 4.41
C LEU A 114 6.50 6.08 4.46
N LEU A 115 6.10 6.61 3.29
CA LEU A 115 5.26 7.80 3.20
C LEU A 115 3.95 7.63 3.98
N VAL A 116 3.26 6.49 3.83
CA VAL A 116 2.03 6.21 4.58
C VAL A 116 2.29 6.26 6.08
N TRP A 117 3.31 5.56 6.58
CA TRP A 117 3.56 5.51 8.02
C TRP A 117 3.96 6.86 8.61
N VAL A 118 4.79 7.63 7.91
CA VAL A 118 5.14 9.00 8.31
C VAL A 118 3.87 9.85 8.47
N MET A 119 2.99 9.80 7.48
CA MET A 119 1.75 10.57 7.50
C MET A 119 0.79 10.08 8.59
N VAL A 120 0.68 8.76 8.81
CA VAL A 120 -0.10 8.18 9.92
C VAL A 120 0.42 8.67 11.27
N VAL A 121 1.74 8.70 11.48
CA VAL A 121 2.32 9.16 12.76
C VAL A 121 2.07 10.65 12.99
N PHE A 122 2.28 11.49 11.97
CA PHE A 122 1.99 12.92 12.08
C PHE A 122 0.51 13.18 12.37
N ARG A 123 -0.41 12.42 11.75
CA ARG A 123 -1.85 12.59 11.94
C ARG A 123 -2.37 12.01 13.26
N THR A 124 -1.86 10.87 13.70
CA THR A 124 -2.22 10.29 14.99
C THR A 124 -1.82 11.18 16.16
N SER A 125 -0.75 11.97 16.03
CA SER A 125 -0.39 12.97 17.05
C SER A 125 -1.45 14.07 17.24
N GLN A 126 -2.28 14.33 16.22
CA GLN A 126 -3.28 15.40 16.22
C GLN A 126 -4.69 14.91 16.60
N CYS A 127 -4.92 13.59 16.62
CA CYS A 127 -6.22 13.00 16.88
C CYS A 127 -6.17 12.08 18.10
N THR A 128 -6.86 12.47 19.18
CA THR A 128 -7.00 11.66 20.40
C THR A 128 -7.89 10.42 20.24
N THR A 129 -8.58 10.29 19.11
CA THR A 129 -9.49 9.17 18.81
C THR A 129 -8.91 8.26 17.74
N GLY A 130 -8.84 6.95 18.03
CA GLY A 130 -7.98 5.93 17.39
C GLY A 130 -7.88 5.90 15.85
N SER A 131 -6.75 5.43 15.33
CA SER A 131 -6.51 5.29 13.89
C SER A 131 -7.20 4.06 13.30
N ALA A 132 -7.49 4.06 11.98
CA ALA A 132 -7.85 2.85 11.23
C ALA A 132 -6.79 1.74 11.36
N LEU A 133 -5.55 2.11 11.67
CA LEU A 133 -4.43 1.19 11.90
C LEU A 133 -4.19 0.88 13.38
N SER A 134 -5.05 1.37 14.27
CA SER A 134 -4.94 1.08 15.70
C SER A 134 -5.34 -0.37 16.02
N GLY A 135 -4.68 -0.97 17.01
CA GLY A 135 -4.94 -2.35 17.43
C GLY A 135 -4.30 -3.39 16.52
N ALA A 136 -5.10 -4.39 16.11
CA ALA A 136 -4.59 -5.58 15.43
C ALA A 136 -3.94 -5.36 14.05
N PRO A 137 -4.45 -4.47 13.16
CA PRO A 137 -3.81 -4.23 11.87
C PRO A 137 -2.40 -3.65 12.03
N GLY A 138 -2.25 -2.62 12.87
CA GLY A 138 -0.97 -1.96 13.09
C GLY A 138 0.09 -2.88 13.68
N THR A 139 -0.27 -3.75 14.64
CA THR A 139 0.69 -4.70 15.23
C THR A 139 1.16 -5.75 14.22
N LEU A 140 0.28 -6.24 13.35
CA LEU A 140 0.64 -7.19 12.29
C LEU A 140 1.50 -6.54 11.20
N PHE A 141 1.18 -5.31 10.78
CA PHE A 141 2.02 -4.55 9.85
C PHE A 141 3.38 -4.20 10.46
N LEU A 142 3.45 -3.89 11.76
CA LEU A 142 4.72 -3.69 12.47
C LEU A 142 5.54 -4.98 12.50
N ALA A 143 4.92 -6.12 12.81
CA ALA A 143 5.61 -7.41 12.78
C ALA A 143 6.14 -7.74 11.37
N ALA A 144 5.37 -7.46 10.33
CA ALA A 144 5.80 -7.62 8.94
C ALA A 144 6.99 -6.71 8.58
N ALA A 145 6.93 -5.43 8.95
CA ALA A 145 8.01 -4.47 8.74
C ALA A 145 9.28 -4.86 9.52
N GLY A 146 9.12 -5.39 10.74
CA GLY A 146 10.20 -5.97 11.53
C GLY A 146 10.84 -7.18 10.86
N ALA A 147 10.04 -8.11 10.33
CA ALA A 147 10.55 -9.26 9.58
C ALA A 147 11.35 -8.84 8.35
N ARG A 148 10.90 -7.84 7.58
CA ARG A 148 11.67 -7.27 6.44
C ARG A 148 12.94 -6.57 6.86
N SER A 149 12.88 -5.77 7.93
CA SER A 149 14.05 -5.06 8.45
C SER A 149 15.12 -6.04 8.92
N LEU A 150 14.70 -7.11 9.60
CA LEU A 150 15.60 -8.18 10.03
C LEU A 150 16.20 -8.93 8.84
N LEU A 151 15.38 -9.27 7.84
CA LEU A 151 15.83 -9.91 6.61
C LEU A 151 16.89 -9.06 5.89
N ALA A 152 16.62 -7.76 5.72
CA ALA A 152 17.53 -6.82 5.07
C ALA A 152 18.85 -6.63 5.85
N ALA A 153 18.83 -6.80 7.16
CA ALA A 153 20.03 -6.74 7.99
C ALA A 153 20.87 -8.03 7.93
N GLN A 154 20.25 -9.17 7.59
CA GLN A 154 20.89 -10.49 7.68
C GLN A 154 21.39 -11.01 6.34
N THR A 155 20.75 -10.65 5.22
CA THR A 155 21.12 -11.17 3.90
C THR A 155 20.93 -10.16 2.79
N ALA A 156 21.84 -10.20 1.81
CA ALA A 156 21.73 -9.44 0.57
C ALA A 156 20.93 -10.22 -0.51
N ALA A 157 20.62 -11.49 -0.30
CA ALA A 157 19.91 -12.34 -1.27
C ALA A 157 18.50 -11.83 -1.61
N TYR A 158 17.92 -11.01 -0.73
CA TYR A 158 16.63 -10.34 -0.90
C TYR A 158 16.78 -8.83 -1.13
N GLY A 159 17.99 -8.37 -1.45
CA GLY A 159 18.25 -6.99 -1.83
C GLY A 159 17.50 -6.66 -3.12
N LEU A 160 16.80 -5.53 -3.13
CA LEU A 160 16.10 -5.06 -4.31
C LEU A 160 17.06 -4.25 -5.18
N ASP A 161 17.32 -4.70 -6.40
CA ASP A 161 18.13 -3.92 -7.33
C ASP A 161 17.26 -2.87 -8.01
N GLY A 162 17.57 -1.59 -7.78
CA GLY A 162 16.77 -0.51 -8.35
C GLY A 162 17.56 0.74 -8.67
N PRO A 163 16.93 1.74 -9.33
CA PRO A 163 17.59 2.98 -9.72
C PRO A 163 18.11 3.77 -8.52
N LEU A 164 17.59 3.45 -7.35
CA LEU A 164 17.91 3.97 -6.02
C LEU A 164 19.03 3.22 -5.29
N GLY A 165 19.46 2.07 -5.83
CA GLY A 165 20.28 1.09 -5.11
C GLY A 165 19.49 0.35 -4.03
N GLY A 166 19.90 -0.89 -3.73
CA GLY A 166 19.22 -1.70 -2.70
C GLY A 166 19.24 -1.08 -1.31
N SER A 167 20.27 -0.31 -0.97
CA SER A 167 20.41 0.34 0.34
C SER A 167 19.27 1.33 0.65
N PHE A 168 18.72 2.01 -0.37
CA PHE A 168 17.65 2.98 -0.14
C PHE A 168 16.31 2.29 0.16
N ALA A 169 15.99 1.19 -0.54
CA ALA A 169 14.82 0.39 -0.22
C ALA A 169 14.91 -0.17 1.21
N VAL A 170 16.09 -0.66 1.61
CA VAL A 170 16.38 -1.09 2.98
C VAL A 170 16.15 0.04 3.98
N PHE A 171 16.66 1.25 3.70
CA PHE A 171 16.39 2.42 4.54
C PHE A 171 14.89 2.68 4.70
N CYS A 172 14.13 2.64 3.61
CA CYS A 172 12.68 2.83 3.66
C CYS A 172 11.96 1.79 4.52
N GLU A 173 12.37 0.51 4.45
CA GLU A 173 11.78 -0.56 5.26
C GLU A 173 12.13 -0.41 6.75
N VAL A 174 13.39 -0.13 7.07
CA VAL A 174 13.83 0.09 8.47
C VAL A 174 13.15 1.32 9.07
N ALA A 175 13.09 2.42 8.31
CA ALA A 175 12.38 3.62 8.74
C ALA A 175 10.88 3.36 8.92
N SER A 176 10.27 2.58 8.02
CA SER A 176 8.86 2.17 8.13
C SER A 176 8.59 1.42 9.44
N ALA A 177 9.45 0.47 9.80
CA ALA A 177 9.35 -0.27 11.06
C ALA A 177 9.46 0.66 12.27
N ALA A 178 10.38 1.64 12.25
CA ALA A 178 10.54 2.61 13.33
C ALA A 178 9.30 3.50 13.52
N TRP A 179 8.73 4.02 12.43
CA TRP A 179 7.51 4.83 12.48
C TRP A 179 6.29 4.03 12.95
N LEU A 180 6.15 2.79 12.48
CA LEU A 180 5.11 1.88 12.96
C LEU A 180 5.27 1.56 14.45
N ALA A 181 6.50 1.33 14.93
CA ALA A 181 6.77 1.09 16.34
C ALA A 181 6.38 2.30 17.21
N ALA A 182 6.72 3.51 16.76
CA ALA A 182 6.33 4.76 17.41
C ALA A 182 4.80 4.97 17.43
N MET A 183 4.08 4.48 16.41
CA MET A 183 2.62 4.48 16.39
C MET A 183 2.04 3.45 17.38
N CYS A 184 2.51 2.21 17.33
CA CYS A 184 2.00 1.11 18.14
C CYS A 184 2.27 1.30 19.64
N SER A 185 3.39 1.93 20.02
CA SER A 185 3.70 2.21 21.43
C SER A 185 2.68 3.12 22.12
N LYS A 186 1.95 3.94 21.36
CA LYS A 186 0.89 4.82 21.88
C LYS A 186 -0.48 4.16 21.96
N ILE A 187 -0.68 3.02 21.29
CA ILE A 187 -2.01 2.45 21.01
C ILE A 187 -2.39 1.32 21.99
N GLY A 188 -1.49 0.92 22.89
CA GLY A 188 -1.74 -0.10 23.90
C GLY A 188 -1.34 -1.52 23.46
N SER A 189 -1.45 -2.48 24.38
CA SER A 189 -0.99 -3.85 24.18
C SER A 189 -1.76 -4.58 23.08
N GLY A 190 -1.06 -5.45 22.34
CA GLY A 190 -1.62 -6.21 21.23
C GLY A 190 -2.82 -7.09 21.63
N SER A 191 -3.70 -7.37 20.66
CA SER A 191 -4.83 -8.28 20.84
C SER A 191 -4.37 -9.74 20.80
N VAL A 192 -5.04 -10.62 21.56
CA VAL A 192 -4.88 -12.09 21.45
C VAL A 192 -5.05 -12.57 20.00
N CYS A 193 -5.93 -11.93 19.23
CA CYS A 193 -6.11 -12.22 17.81
C CYS A 193 -4.84 -11.96 16.99
N SER A 194 -4.08 -10.90 17.30
CA SER A 194 -2.80 -10.61 16.63
C SER A 194 -1.75 -11.67 16.95
N GLY A 195 -1.71 -12.16 18.20
CA GLY A 195 -0.81 -13.25 18.59
C GLY A 195 -1.13 -14.56 17.84
N ALA A 196 -2.41 -14.91 17.73
CA ALA A 196 -2.85 -16.08 16.96
C ALA A 196 -2.53 -15.94 15.47
N ALA A 197 -2.78 -14.77 14.87
CA ALA A 197 -2.44 -14.49 13.48
C ALA A 197 -0.93 -14.56 13.23
N PHE A 198 -0.11 -14.04 14.15
CA PHE A 198 1.35 -14.15 14.07
C PHE A 198 1.80 -15.62 14.11
N ALA A 199 1.24 -16.42 15.04
CA ALA A 199 1.57 -17.84 15.14
C ALA A 199 1.20 -18.62 13.87
N MET A 200 0.03 -18.33 13.27
CA MET A 200 -0.37 -18.92 11.99
C MET A 200 0.56 -18.50 10.85
N ALA A 201 0.95 -17.22 10.79
CA ALA A 201 1.90 -16.72 9.81
C ALA A 201 3.27 -17.41 9.92
N ALA A 202 3.79 -17.57 11.14
CA ALA A 202 5.04 -18.26 11.42
C ALA A 202 4.97 -19.74 11.07
N TRP A 203 3.87 -20.41 11.40
CA TRP A 203 3.63 -21.80 10.99
C TRP A 203 3.62 -21.95 9.47
N ALA A 204 2.90 -21.10 8.75
CA ALA A 204 2.83 -21.14 7.29
C ALA A 204 4.21 -20.89 6.66
N ALA A 205 4.95 -19.89 7.15
CA ALA A 205 6.31 -19.60 6.71
C ALA A 205 7.29 -20.75 6.98
N SER A 206 7.13 -21.48 8.10
CA SER A 206 7.97 -22.63 8.41
C SER A 206 7.78 -23.82 7.45
N ARG A 207 6.61 -23.93 6.82
CA ARG A 207 6.21 -25.04 5.93
C ARG A 207 6.32 -24.71 4.44
N HIS A 208 6.38 -23.43 4.10
CA HIS A 208 6.35 -22.93 2.74
C HIS A 208 7.41 -21.84 2.59
N TYR A 209 8.64 -22.19 2.23
CA TYR A 209 9.74 -21.23 2.06
C TYR A 209 10.51 -21.44 0.76
N LEU A 210 11.11 -20.34 0.28
CA LEU A 210 11.95 -20.32 -0.91
C LEU A 210 13.35 -20.88 -0.62
N ASN A 211 14.14 -21.07 -1.67
CA ASN A 211 15.56 -21.45 -1.59
C ASN A 211 16.41 -20.38 -2.31
N LEU A 212 16.22 -19.11 -1.93
CA LEU A 212 17.00 -18.01 -2.50
C LEU A 212 18.28 -17.80 -1.70
N SER A 213 18.16 -17.75 -0.36
CA SER A 213 19.33 -17.59 0.50
C SER A 213 20.06 -18.91 0.75
N GLY A 214 19.35 -20.05 0.75
CA GLY A 214 19.93 -21.37 1.02
C GLY A 214 20.82 -21.94 -0.10
N ALA A 215 20.72 -21.39 -1.32
CA ALA A 215 21.51 -21.84 -2.46
C ALA A 215 22.97 -21.36 -2.43
N GLU A 216 23.28 -20.32 -1.66
CA GLU A 216 24.64 -19.84 -1.50
C GLU A 216 25.45 -20.78 -0.58
N PRO A 217 26.77 -20.97 -0.81
CA PRO A 217 27.61 -21.77 0.07
C PRO A 217 27.59 -21.23 1.52
N GLY A 218 27.00 -22.00 2.44
CA GLY A 218 26.80 -21.57 3.83
C GLY A 218 25.51 -20.79 4.10
N GLY A 219 24.59 -20.77 3.13
CA GLY A 219 23.29 -20.12 3.23
C GLY A 219 22.39 -20.72 4.32
N ASP A 220 21.61 -19.86 4.97
CA ASP A 220 20.63 -20.23 5.98
C ASP A 220 19.20 -20.05 5.45
N TYR A 221 18.41 -21.13 5.47
CA TYR A 221 17.00 -21.12 5.10
C TYR A 221 16.12 -20.28 6.04
N SER A 222 16.64 -19.85 7.20
CA SER A 222 15.92 -18.97 8.12
C SER A 222 15.53 -17.64 7.46
N HIS A 223 16.35 -17.12 6.55
CA HIS A 223 16.08 -15.90 5.80
C HIS A 223 14.89 -16.07 4.85
N ASP A 224 14.80 -17.22 4.15
CA ASP A 224 13.68 -17.51 3.26
C ASP A 224 12.35 -17.61 4.02
N LYS A 225 12.40 -18.11 5.27
CA LYS A 225 11.22 -18.13 6.17
C LYS A 225 10.82 -16.74 6.63
N LEU A 226 11.78 -15.85 6.95
CA LEU A 226 11.49 -14.46 7.30
C LEU A 226 10.82 -13.69 6.16
N PHE A 227 11.25 -13.94 4.92
CA PHE A 227 10.64 -13.34 3.73
C PHE A 227 9.16 -13.74 3.59
N ILE A 228 8.85 -15.03 3.73
CA ILE A 228 7.45 -15.51 3.68
C ILE A 228 6.65 -15.01 4.87
N LEU A 229 7.24 -15.00 6.06
CA LEU A 229 6.60 -14.51 7.27
C LEU A 229 6.12 -13.07 7.10
N ALA A 230 6.93 -12.19 6.52
CA ALA A 230 6.56 -10.80 6.27
C ALA A 230 5.27 -10.69 5.43
N HIS A 231 5.16 -11.47 4.34
CA HIS A 231 3.98 -11.46 3.46
C HIS A 231 2.74 -12.06 4.14
N CYS A 232 2.91 -13.15 4.89
CA CYS A 232 1.81 -13.72 5.69
C CYS A 232 1.29 -12.72 6.73
N LEU A 233 2.17 -11.98 7.40
CA LEU A 233 1.79 -10.99 8.40
C LEU A 233 1.05 -9.81 7.78
N GLU A 234 1.47 -9.32 6.61
CA GLU A 234 0.72 -8.28 5.89
C GLU A 234 -0.65 -8.76 5.41
N PHE A 235 -0.74 -10.01 4.94
CA PHE A 235 -2.01 -10.64 4.60
C PHE A 235 -2.97 -10.63 5.79
N PHE A 236 -2.55 -11.10 6.96
CA PHE A 236 -3.38 -11.04 8.16
C PHE A 236 -3.66 -9.60 8.62
N GLY A 237 -2.70 -8.68 8.47
CA GLY A 237 -2.88 -7.26 8.74
C GLY A 237 -4.01 -6.65 7.90
N SER A 238 -4.10 -7.02 6.62
CA SER A 238 -5.18 -6.57 5.73
C SER A 238 -6.54 -7.16 6.09
N ILE A 239 -6.61 -8.42 6.54
CA ILE A 239 -7.85 -9.02 7.06
C ILE A 239 -8.31 -8.27 8.30
N ALA A 240 -7.39 -7.97 9.23
CA ALA A 240 -7.70 -7.22 10.43
C ALA A 240 -8.22 -5.82 10.08
N LEU A 241 -7.61 -5.15 9.09
CA LEU A 241 -8.02 -3.83 8.62
C LEU A 241 -9.42 -3.87 7.97
N LEU A 242 -9.71 -4.89 7.16
CA LEU A 242 -11.04 -5.12 6.60
C LEU A 242 -12.08 -5.35 7.69
N ALA A 243 -11.79 -6.24 8.65
CA ALA A 243 -12.70 -6.52 9.77
C ALA A 243 -12.99 -5.26 10.60
N GLN A 244 -11.98 -4.42 10.83
CA GLN A 244 -12.16 -3.12 11.48
C GLN A 244 -13.05 -2.19 10.66
N SER A 245 -12.83 -2.12 9.34
CA SER A 245 -13.63 -1.28 8.43
C SER A 245 -15.11 -1.71 8.40
N VAL A 246 -15.37 -3.02 8.36
CA VAL A 246 -16.73 -3.58 8.46
C VAL A 246 -17.38 -3.23 9.80
N ARG A 247 -16.66 -3.37 10.91
CA ARG A 247 -17.17 -3.01 12.24
C ARG A 247 -17.48 -1.52 12.37
N CYS A 248 -16.65 -0.65 11.78
CA CYS A 248 -16.92 0.79 11.75
C CYS A 248 -18.23 1.11 11.00
N VAL A 249 -18.52 0.42 9.90
CA VAL A 249 -19.76 0.62 9.15
C VAL A 249 -20.97 -0.02 9.85
N ALA A 250 -20.80 -1.20 10.44
CA ALA A 250 -21.90 -1.95 11.09
C ALA A 250 -22.24 -1.45 12.51
N GLY A 251 -21.32 -0.74 13.17
CA GLY A 251 -21.33 -0.59 14.63
C GLY A 251 -21.80 0.75 15.21
N GLU A 252 -22.14 1.78 14.43
CA GLU A 252 -22.46 3.11 14.98
C GLU A 252 -23.74 3.72 14.39
N SER A 253 -24.90 3.24 14.85
CA SER A 253 -26.16 4.01 14.77
C SER A 253 -26.81 4.26 16.13
N GLU A 254 -26.36 3.67 17.26
CA GLU A 254 -27.21 3.67 18.47
C GLU A 254 -26.61 4.27 19.75
N ASN A 255 -25.28 4.38 19.94
CA ASN A 255 -24.75 4.84 21.25
C ASN A 255 -23.54 5.79 21.23
N GLN A 256 -23.04 6.21 20.08
CA GLN A 256 -21.96 7.19 20.02
C GLN A 256 -22.37 8.40 19.18
N GLY A 257 -22.88 9.43 19.85
CA GLY A 257 -22.97 10.81 19.33
C GLY A 257 -21.59 11.42 19.05
N ARG A 258 -20.61 10.62 18.61
CA ARG A 258 -19.38 11.10 17.99
C ARG A 258 -19.74 11.51 16.58
N THR A 259 -20.06 12.79 16.42
CA THR A 259 -19.97 13.43 15.11
C THR A 259 -18.60 13.10 14.53
N LEU A 260 -18.59 12.30 13.45
CA LEU A 260 -17.39 11.98 12.70
C LEU A 260 -16.75 13.30 12.28
N ASN A 261 -15.67 13.67 12.95
CA ASN A 261 -15.01 14.94 12.69
C ASN A 261 -14.57 14.91 11.21
N PRO A 262 -15.10 15.79 10.33
CA PRO A 262 -14.96 15.65 8.87
C PRO A 262 -13.50 15.73 8.40
N ARG A 263 -12.61 16.21 9.27
CA ARG A 263 -11.15 16.23 9.07
C ARG A 263 -10.52 14.83 9.24
N ARG A 264 -11.03 14.01 10.16
CA ARG A 264 -10.58 12.63 10.39
C ARG A 264 -10.99 11.71 9.25
N ALA A 265 -12.25 11.86 8.81
CA ALA A 265 -12.78 11.17 7.64
C ALA A 265 -11.81 11.28 6.47
N SER A 266 -11.51 12.48 5.96
CA SER A 266 -10.68 12.68 4.76
C SER A 266 -9.29 12.02 4.79
N TRP A 267 -8.65 11.90 5.95
CA TRP A 267 -7.31 11.32 6.07
C TRP A 267 -7.34 9.79 6.04
N ASP A 268 -8.27 9.16 6.77
CA ASP A 268 -8.36 7.70 6.81
C ASP A 268 -8.55 7.14 5.39
N GLY A 269 -9.33 7.83 4.55
CA GLY A 269 -9.53 7.46 3.15
C GLY A 269 -8.26 7.48 2.30
N PHE A 270 -7.35 8.43 2.57
CA PHE A 270 -6.05 8.46 1.91
C PHE A 270 -5.21 7.23 2.28
N VAL A 271 -5.22 6.82 3.54
CA VAL A 271 -4.51 5.61 4.00
C VAL A 271 -5.04 4.36 3.29
N TYR A 272 -6.37 4.16 3.27
CA TYR A 272 -6.97 3.01 2.58
C TYR A 272 -6.60 2.97 1.09
N LEU A 273 -6.66 4.14 0.42
CA LEU A 273 -6.33 4.24 -1.00
C LEU A 273 -4.86 3.91 -1.26
N VAL A 274 -3.95 4.53 -0.51
CA VAL A 274 -2.51 4.34 -0.75
C VAL A 274 -2.06 2.94 -0.36
N LEU A 275 -2.61 2.33 0.70
CA LEU A 275 -2.34 0.93 1.03
C LEU A 275 -2.77 -0.01 -0.11
N ALA A 276 -3.93 0.22 -0.72
CA ALA A 276 -4.39 -0.58 -1.86
C ALA A 276 -3.47 -0.41 -3.08
N ILE A 277 -3.08 0.83 -3.42
CA ILE A 277 -2.13 1.11 -4.52
C ILE A 277 -0.78 0.45 -4.25
N GLN A 278 -0.26 0.57 -3.02
CA GLN A 278 0.99 -0.07 -2.62
C GLN A 278 0.94 -1.57 -2.80
N GLN A 279 -0.18 -2.20 -2.44
CA GLN A 279 -0.34 -3.63 -2.53
C GLN A 279 -0.55 -4.14 -3.96
N ALA A 280 -0.98 -3.27 -4.88
CA ALA A 280 -1.06 -3.62 -6.30
C ALA A 280 0.33 -3.87 -6.92
N LEU A 281 1.38 -3.18 -6.43
CA LEU A 281 2.75 -3.33 -6.93
C LEU A 281 3.35 -4.74 -6.69
N PRO A 282 3.40 -5.28 -5.45
CA PRO A 282 3.90 -6.63 -5.21
C PRO A 282 2.95 -7.68 -5.80
N ALA A 283 1.63 -7.44 -5.81
CA ALA A 283 0.69 -8.35 -6.44
C ALA A 283 1.02 -8.49 -7.94
N TYR A 284 1.26 -7.38 -8.64
CA TYR A 284 1.69 -7.41 -10.04
C TYR A 284 3.06 -8.07 -10.22
N TYR A 285 4.04 -7.74 -9.36
CA TYR A 285 5.37 -8.35 -9.38
C TYR A 285 5.31 -9.88 -9.28
N PHE A 286 4.63 -10.43 -8.27
CA PHE A 286 4.58 -11.88 -8.06
C PHE A 286 3.75 -12.61 -9.12
N LEU A 287 2.84 -11.93 -9.80
CA LEU A 287 2.01 -12.51 -10.86
C LEU A 287 2.74 -12.56 -12.22
N THR A 288 3.60 -11.57 -12.49
CA THR A 288 4.18 -11.37 -13.82
C THR A 288 5.68 -11.60 -13.87
N ALA A 289 6.43 -11.10 -12.89
CA ALA A 289 7.89 -11.15 -12.89
C ALA A 289 8.45 -12.41 -12.25
N PHE A 290 7.77 -12.94 -11.23
CA PHE A 290 8.30 -14.02 -10.41
C PHE A 290 7.87 -15.40 -10.92
N ALA A 291 8.50 -15.86 -12.00
CA ALA A 291 8.23 -17.16 -12.60
C ALA A 291 8.55 -18.32 -11.64
N PRO A 292 7.59 -19.23 -11.35
CA PRO A 292 7.84 -20.36 -10.45
C PRO A 292 8.94 -21.29 -10.99
N SER A 293 9.98 -21.51 -10.21
CA SER A 293 11.03 -22.49 -10.50
C SER A 293 11.19 -23.46 -9.34
N GLN A 294 11.30 -24.76 -9.64
CA GLN A 294 11.52 -25.80 -8.63
C GLN A 294 12.88 -25.64 -7.92
N SER A 295 13.88 -25.06 -8.58
CA SER A 295 15.20 -24.80 -7.98
C SER A 295 15.14 -23.78 -6.83
N LEU A 296 14.12 -22.91 -6.85
CA LEU A 296 13.91 -21.84 -5.87
C LEU A 296 12.93 -22.25 -4.76
N VAL A 297 12.44 -23.49 -4.75
CA VAL A 297 11.56 -24.00 -3.69
C VAL A 297 12.42 -24.69 -2.64
N GLY A 298 12.41 -24.16 -1.41
CA GLY A 298 13.00 -24.85 -0.26
C GLY A 298 12.09 -25.96 0.23
N GLU A 299 10.84 -25.61 0.57
CA GLU A 299 9.83 -26.57 1.00
C GLU A 299 8.41 -26.09 0.66
N GLY A 300 7.51 -27.03 0.35
CA GLY A 300 6.09 -26.76 0.20
C GLY A 300 5.71 -26.00 -1.08
N ARG A 301 4.89 -24.96 -0.96
CA ARG A 301 4.35 -24.17 -2.10
C ARG A 301 4.51 -22.65 -1.90
N PRO A 302 5.74 -22.14 -1.74
CA PRO A 302 5.99 -20.74 -1.41
C PRO A 302 5.48 -19.78 -2.49
N PHE A 303 5.61 -20.13 -3.78
CA PHE A 303 5.09 -19.32 -4.89
C PHE A 303 3.57 -19.14 -4.84
N CYS A 304 2.82 -20.24 -4.63
CA CYS A 304 1.36 -20.16 -4.51
C CYS A 304 0.95 -19.30 -3.32
N LEU A 305 1.64 -19.45 -2.18
CA LEU A 305 1.39 -18.64 -1.00
C LEU A 305 1.65 -17.16 -1.29
N LEU A 306 2.79 -16.80 -1.88
CA LEU A 306 3.14 -15.41 -2.21
C LEU A 306 2.12 -14.78 -3.17
N ILE A 307 1.77 -15.48 -4.26
CA ILE A 307 0.80 -14.97 -5.24
C ILE A 307 -0.57 -14.78 -4.59
N MET A 308 -1.09 -15.81 -3.90
CA MET A 308 -2.41 -15.74 -3.29
C MET A 308 -2.47 -14.75 -2.15
N ALA A 309 -1.45 -14.69 -1.29
CA ALA A 309 -1.39 -13.73 -0.19
C ALA A 309 -1.42 -12.31 -0.72
N ASN A 310 -0.61 -11.97 -1.72
CA ASN A 310 -0.57 -10.62 -2.27
C ASN A 310 -1.86 -10.22 -2.99
N LEU A 311 -2.46 -11.15 -3.76
CA LEU A 311 -3.74 -10.92 -4.44
C LEU A 311 -4.91 -10.75 -3.47
N LEU A 312 -5.01 -11.63 -2.47
CA LEU A 312 -6.06 -11.53 -1.45
C LEU A 312 -5.86 -10.31 -0.57
N GLN A 313 -4.62 -9.94 -0.23
CA GLN A 313 -4.31 -8.71 0.49
C GLN A 313 -4.79 -7.49 -0.29
N LEU A 314 -4.54 -7.43 -1.60
CA LEU A 314 -5.07 -6.36 -2.45
C LEU A 314 -6.61 -6.33 -2.42
N ALA A 315 -7.26 -7.49 -2.58
CA ALA A 315 -8.71 -7.60 -2.53
C ALA A 315 -9.28 -7.12 -1.19
N PHE A 316 -8.68 -7.50 -0.06
CA PHE A 316 -9.12 -7.07 1.26
C PHE A 316 -8.92 -5.57 1.49
N LEU A 317 -7.83 -4.99 1.00
CA LEU A 317 -7.60 -3.54 1.09
C LEU A 317 -8.59 -2.76 0.21
N LEU A 318 -8.91 -3.24 -0.98
CA LEU A 318 -9.95 -2.65 -1.85
C LEU A 318 -11.34 -2.74 -1.21
N CYS A 319 -11.68 -3.89 -0.61
CA CYS A 319 -12.92 -4.04 0.16
C CYS A 319 -12.97 -3.09 1.35
N ALA A 320 -11.86 -2.96 2.10
CA ALA A 320 -11.76 -2.06 3.24
C ALA A 320 -11.96 -0.59 2.81
N LEU A 321 -11.34 -0.19 1.69
CA LEU A 321 -11.56 1.12 1.06
C LEU A 321 -13.04 1.31 0.66
N ALA A 322 -13.66 0.30 0.06
CA ALA A 322 -15.07 0.36 -0.33
C ALA A 322 -16.00 0.54 0.87
N PHE A 323 -15.79 -0.20 1.96
CA PHE A 323 -16.55 -0.02 3.21
C PHE A 323 -16.34 1.38 3.80
N TYR A 324 -15.12 1.87 3.80
CA TYR A 324 -14.83 3.22 4.24
C TYR A 324 -15.59 4.28 3.39
N VAL A 325 -15.57 4.16 2.06
CA VAL A 325 -16.32 5.05 1.16
C VAL A 325 -17.83 4.94 1.38
N ALA A 326 -18.36 3.73 1.57
CA ALA A 326 -19.77 3.52 1.89
C ALA A 326 -20.17 4.21 3.20
N GLY A 327 -19.31 4.15 4.22
CA GLY A 327 -19.48 4.88 5.47
C GLY A 327 -19.57 6.40 5.27
N LEU A 328 -18.72 6.98 4.40
CA LEU A 328 -18.80 8.40 4.07
C LEU A 328 -20.14 8.78 3.41
N LEU A 329 -20.59 7.97 2.45
CA LEU A 329 -21.83 8.23 1.73
C LEU A 329 -23.05 8.15 2.66
N GLY A 330 -23.08 7.17 3.57
CA GLY A 330 -24.16 7.03 4.55
C GLY A 330 -24.29 8.21 5.52
N THR A 331 -23.19 8.89 5.85
CA THR A 331 -23.23 10.09 6.72
C THR A 331 -23.76 11.35 6.02
N SER A 332 -23.71 11.40 4.69
CA SER A 332 -24.10 12.58 3.94
C SER A 332 -25.62 12.73 3.76
N SER A 333 -26.37 11.61 3.75
CA SER A 333 -27.83 11.63 3.59
C SER A 333 -28.57 12.08 4.84
N THR A 334 -28.03 11.81 6.03
CA THR A 334 -28.70 12.15 7.31
C THR A 334 -28.50 13.61 7.73
N GLY A 335 -27.44 14.28 7.24
CA GLY A 335 -27.16 15.68 7.57
C GLY A 335 -28.14 16.69 6.96
N ASP A 336 -28.58 16.47 5.73
CA ASP A 336 -29.45 17.41 5.01
C ASP A 336 -30.89 17.42 5.55
N GLU A 337 -31.40 16.28 6.05
CA GLU A 337 -32.74 16.24 6.66
C GLU A 337 -32.78 16.95 8.02
N GLY A 338 -31.71 16.84 8.82
CA GLY A 338 -31.61 17.48 10.13
C GLY A 338 -31.40 19.00 10.07
N GLU A 339 -30.56 19.51 9.16
CA GLU A 339 -30.36 20.95 9.00
C GLU A 339 -31.61 21.66 8.47
N GLY A 340 -32.39 21.00 7.59
CA GLY A 340 -33.70 21.47 7.15
C GLY A 340 -34.72 21.59 8.29
N GLN A 341 -34.75 20.60 9.20
CA GLN A 341 -35.67 20.58 10.34
C GLN A 341 -35.30 21.60 11.42
N ILE A 342 -34.00 21.79 11.71
CA ILE A 342 -33.53 22.81 12.65
C ILE A 342 -33.75 24.22 12.08
N ARG A 343 -33.51 24.45 10.78
CA ARG A 343 -33.87 25.74 10.14
C ARG A 343 -35.37 25.99 10.20
N ALA A 344 -36.21 24.97 9.94
CA ALA A 344 -37.66 25.12 10.04
C ALA A 344 -38.13 25.43 11.49
N GLN A 345 -37.50 24.82 12.51
CA GLN A 345 -37.81 25.12 13.91
C GLN A 345 -37.32 26.50 14.35
N VAL A 346 -36.10 26.91 13.99
CA VAL A 346 -35.57 28.24 14.32
C VAL A 346 -36.37 29.35 13.63
N THR A 347 -36.93 29.09 12.45
CA THR A 347 -37.81 30.04 11.76
C THR A 347 -39.19 30.14 12.43
N ARG A 348 -39.70 29.07 13.08
CA ARG A 348 -40.96 29.11 13.83
C ARG A 348 -40.89 29.84 15.17
N ILE A 349 -39.70 29.97 15.78
CA ILE A 349 -39.54 30.61 17.09
C ILE A 349 -39.38 32.15 16.96
N ARG A 350 -39.26 32.69 15.73
CA ARG A 350 -39.13 34.14 15.48
C ARG A 350 -40.44 34.85 15.07
N VAL A 351 -41.60 34.25 15.33
CA VAL A 351 -42.92 34.87 15.09
C VAL A 351 -43.64 35.03 16.42
#